data_AF-A0A1F3TPF8-F1
#
_entry.id   AF-A0A1F3TPF8-F1
#
_cell.length_a   1.000
_cell.length_b   1.000
_cell.length_c   1.000
_cell.angle_alpha   90.00
_cell.angle_beta   90.00
_cell.angle_gamma   90.00
#
_symmetry.space_group_name_H-M   'P 1'
#
loop_
_entity.id
_entity.type
_entity.pdbx_description
1 polymer ?
#
loop_
_entity_poly.entity_id
_entity_poly.type
_entity_poly.pdbx_seq_one_letter_code
_entity_poly.pdbx_strand_id
1 'polypeptide(L)'
;MGRHCITVTLKLGLLVVFWFFTTGCDGKAEELSTGTYLGDPTIDDGGTRTDGSDQGQIYTVTKIIEATDEIAEWTLADLPFTGPRRSLGQSATDSQWPFKFEFTYPPNNYSIGEARMLIATSRDSSDTEGIFVDGVLTGRIPAGHPSPSSPNILYRNYTCSGCSGGAIPDGTPNTYYMDWALTHYKIGAVNTFDLDLTDLLTSTPLAIDTILNDGLLRVVSGDDAVIQTDTATASRPLLLMEGFTISRNALTCNQSSTYKLINDYVHNDGNSISESAFSGTVLSPVNSWATAYTTFRSVEFYYDPRLPKLSSYTNLNITKANIVMQVRRTNSDPVAIVINGIGIDQDGFDQLTATAAVESWSANSDTRTYWNSFITAIPANNSSNVVTLNLLSLLGADKVKELLLQGKLNIAVAGPIANVYGQANTSSRTYGTSVNGPELILEGSFSAEVCDVPDDAGSPLDGGVAGPIECSSDLASPIISSVQVSSITSTSARVQWLTNETSSSQVGYGIIAPSTTTTDDVTMVTFHSATITGLQPYKYYQYNVRSTDSCGNQSISGTRSFRTLR
;
A
#
# COMPACT_ATOMS: atom_id res chain seq x y z
N MET A 1 -60.99 3.38 11.12
CA MET A 1 -61.27 4.08 9.85
C MET A 1 -61.80 5.46 10.18
N GLY A 2 -60.93 6.47 10.24
CA GLY A 2 -61.33 7.85 10.50
C GLY A 2 -60.51 8.75 9.58
N ARG A 3 -61.15 9.30 8.56
CA ARG A 3 -60.53 10.19 7.57
C ARG A 3 -60.20 11.52 8.25
N HIS A 4 -58.95 11.98 8.12
CA HIS A 4 -58.57 13.35 8.45
C HIS A 4 -58.97 14.28 7.30
N CYS A 5 -59.60 15.40 7.64
CA CYS A 5 -59.80 16.52 6.72
C CYS A 5 -58.46 17.25 6.53
N ILE A 6 -58.09 17.48 5.27
CA ILE A 6 -56.94 18.29 4.88
C ILE A 6 -57.47 19.63 4.37
N THR A 7 -56.98 20.74 4.91
CA THR A 7 -57.18 22.07 4.33
C THR A 7 -55.86 22.52 3.71
N VAL A 8 -55.84 22.70 2.39
CA VAL A 8 -54.69 23.21 1.63
C VAL A 8 -54.96 24.67 1.27
N THR A 9 -54.05 25.56 1.62
CA THR A 9 -54.04 26.95 1.12
C THR A 9 -52.92 27.10 0.10
N LEU A 10 -53.27 27.21 -1.19
CA LEU A 10 -52.34 27.54 -2.27
C LEU A 10 -52.43 29.02 -2.62
N LYS A 11 -51.27 29.68 -2.74
CA LYS A 11 -51.18 31.02 -3.33
C LYS A 11 -51.26 30.93 -4.86
N LEU A 12 -52.27 31.59 -5.42
CA LEU A 12 -52.51 31.99 -6.83
C LEU A 12 -53.23 30.98 -7.76
N GLY A 13 -54.54 31.22 -8.01
CA GLY A 13 -55.02 31.31 -9.40
C GLY A 13 -56.02 30.31 -10.02
N LEU A 14 -56.97 29.67 -9.34
CA LEU A 14 -58.25 29.18 -9.93
C LEU A 14 -59.22 28.70 -8.82
N LEU A 15 -60.52 29.02 -8.92
CA LEU A 15 -61.53 28.71 -7.88
C LEU A 15 -62.43 27.53 -8.32
N VAL A 16 -62.39 26.40 -7.61
CA VAL A 16 -63.46 25.38 -7.63
C VAL A 16 -63.94 25.19 -6.20
N VAL A 17 -65.24 25.41 -5.98
CA VAL A 17 -65.87 25.35 -4.64
C VAL A 17 -66.58 24.01 -4.48
N PHE A 18 -66.28 23.29 -3.39
CA PHE A 18 -67.18 22.29 -2.82
C PHE A 18 -67.59 22.73 -1.41
N TRP A 19 -68.88 22.67 -1.13
CA TRP A 19 -69.47 22.95 0.19
C TRP A 19 -69.53 21.68 1.01
N PHE A 20 -69.01 21.70 2.24
CA PHE A 20 -69.54 20.88 3.33
C PHE A 20 -69.55 21.68 4.63
N PHE A 21 -70.73 21.75 5.24
CA PHE A 21 -70.92 22.18 6.61
C PHE A 21 -70.38 21.11 7.55
N THR A 22 -69.67 21.50 8.62
CA THR A 22 -70.06 21.13 9.99
C THR A 22 -69.23 21.90 11.02
N THR A 23 -69.94 22.25 12.08
CA THR A 23 -69.61 23.00 13.27
C THR A 23 -68.68 22.24 14.21
N GLY A 24 -67.66 22.90 14.77
CA GLY A 24 -66.95 22.43 15.97
C GLY A 24 -65.43 22.50 15.90
N CYS A 25 -64.86 23.72 15.91
CA CYS A 25 -63.46 23.94 16.26
C CYS A 25 -63.41 24.93 17.43
N ASP A 26 -63.45 24.44 18.66
CA ASP A 26 -63.13 25.28 19.83
C ASP A 26 -61.61 25.36 19.97
N GLY A 27 -61.12 26.59 19.86
CA GLY A 27 -59.71 26.92 19.66
C GLY A 27 -58.79 26.47 20.79
N LYS A 28 -57.62 26.00 20.37
CA LYS A 28 -56.30 26.61 20.66
C LYS A 28 -55.38 26.17 19.52
N ALA A 29 -54.94 27.13 18.70
CA ALA A 29 -53.81 26.88 17.82
C ALA A 29 -52.57 26.85 18.72
N GLU A 30 -51.89 25.72 18.81
CA GLU A 30 -50.49 25.73 19.25
C GLU A 30 -49.67 26.28 18.10
N GLU A 31 -48.90 27.33 18.39
CA GLU A 31 -47.91 27.85 17.47
C GLU A 31 -46.87 26.74 17.25
N LEU A 32 -46.69 26.30 16.00
CA LEU A 32 -45.50 25.55 15.61
C LEU A 32 -44.31 26.42 15.96
N SER A 33 -43.63 26.10 17.07
CA SER A 33 -42.39 26.75 17.45
C SER A 33 -41.48 26.70 16.23
N THR A 34 -41.11 27.86 15.73
CA THR A 34 -40.16 28.02 14.63
C THR A 34 -38.93 27.21 14.95
N GLY A 35 -38.77 26.06 14.27
CA GLY A 35 -37.47 25.46 14.07
C GLY A 35 -36.60 26.56 13.50
N THR A 36 -35.64 27.02 14.30
CA THR A 36 -34.75 28.10 13.88
C THR A 36 -33.87 27.47 12.82
N TYR A 37 -34.12 27.77 11.54
CA TYR A 37 -33.17 27.45 10.48
C TYR A 37 -31.89 28.20 10.85
N LEU A 38 -30.87 27.48 11.33
CA LEU A 38 -29.61 28.07 11.82
C LEU A 38 -28.75 28.66 10.69
N GLY A 39 -29.30 28.77 9.47
CA GLY A 39 -28.54 29.08 8.27
C GLY A 39 -27.75 27.86 7.80
N ASP A 40 -27.27 27.92 6.57
CA ASP A 40 -26.36 26.89 6.08
C ASP A 40 -25.06 26.98 6.92
N PRO A 41 -24.54 25.85 7.42
CA PRO A 41 -23.26 25.81 8.11
C PRO A 41 -22.17 26.35 7.18
N THR A 42 -21.38 27.29 7.68
CA THR A 42 -20.16 27.71 6.98
C THR A 42 -19.01 26.80 7.42
N ILE A 43 -18.41 26.09 6.47
CA ILE A 43 -17.22 25.28 6.70
C ILE A 43 -16.00 26.22 6.69
N ASP A 44 -15.23 26.25 7.77
CA ASP A 44 -13.91 26.90 7.77
C ASP A 44 -12.85 26.01 7.09
N ASP A 45 -11.69 26.56 6.76
CA ASP A 45 -10.61 25.81 6.09
C ASP A 45 -10.05 24.63 6.94
N GLY A 46 -10.53 24.45 8.17
CA GLY A 46 -10.23 23.33 9.07
C GLY A 46 -11.37 22.31 9.23
N GLY A 47 -12.49 22.49 8.52
CA GLY A 47 -13.65 21.59 8.52
C GLY A 47 -14.56 21.69 9.75
N THR A 48 -14.34 22.66 10.64
CA THR A 48 -15.16 22.89 11.82
C THR A 48 -16.47 23.59 11.45
N ARG A 49 -17.60 23.11 11.99
CA ARG A 49 -18.92 23.72 11.78
C ARG A 49 -19.30 24.64 12.93
N THR A 50 -19.85 25.81 12.61
CA THR A 50 -20.30 26.80 13.60
C THR A 50 -21.63 26.45 14.30
N ASP A 51 -22.35 25.45 13.81
CA ASP A 51 -23.67 25.04 14.30
C ASP A 51 -23.65 23.89 15.33
N GLY A 52 -22.46 23.37 15.68
CA GLY A 52 -22.30 22.31 16.67
C GLY A 52 -22.56 20.88 16.16
N SER A 53 -22.83 20.68 14.87
CA SER A 53 -22.96 19.35 14.23
C SER A 53 -21.64 18.77 13.71
N ASP A 54 -20.52 19.33 14.16
CA ASP A 54 -19.18 18.89 13.77
C ASP A 54 -18.92 17.44 14.19
N GLN A 55 -18.85 16.55 13.19
CA GLN A 55 -18.48 15.15 13.39
C GLN A 55 -16.96 14.97 13.59
N GLY A 56 -16.16 16.03 13.43
CA GLY A 56 -14.71 16.04 13.60
C GLY A 56 -13.94 15.93 12.27
N GLN A 57 -12.62 15.90 12.39
CA GLN A 57 -11.71 15.67 11.27
C GLN A 57 -11.34 14.19 11.19
N ILE A 58 -11.17 13.69 9.97
CA ILE A 58 -10.61 12.35 9.75
C ILE A 58 -9.09 12.47 9.84
N TYR A 59 -8.48 11.74 10.77
CA TYR A 59 -7.03 11.65 10.88
C TYR A 59 -6.56 10.29 10.39
N THR A 60 -5.60 10.29 9.45
CA THR A 60 -4.83 9.09 9.15
C THR A 60 -3.86 8.85 10.29
N VAL A 61 -3.83 7.63 10.82
CA VAL A 61 -3.07 7.28 12.00
C VAL A 61 -2.24 6.04 11.75
N THR A 62 -0.97 6.13 12.11
CA THR A 62 -0.02 5.02 12.01
C THR A 62 0.28 4.47 13.41
N LYS A 63 0.28 3.14 13.55
CA LYS A 63 0.81 2.44 14.72
C LYS A 63 1.99 1.57 14.31
N ILE A 64 2.97 1.47 15.19
CA ILE A 64 4.09 0.54 15.05
C ILE A 64 4.13 -0.32 16.31
N ILE A 65 3.99 -1.62 16.13
CA ILE A 65 4.00 -2.60 17.23
C ILE A 65 5.23 -3.48 17.04
N GLU A 66 6.11 -3.54 18.04
CA GLU A 66 7.23 -4.47 18.03
C GLU A 66 6.78 -5.85 18.52
N ALA A 67 7.25 -6.90 17.84
CA ALA A 67 6.97 -8.26 18.27
C ALA A 67 7.61 -8.55 19.63
N THR A 68 6.88 -9.31 20.45
CA THR A 68 7.41 -9.97 21.64
C THR A 68 7.84 -11.39 21.29
N ASP A 69 8.87 -11.86 22.00
CA ASP A 69 9.34 -13.23 21.81
C ASP A 69 8.26 -14.21 22.23
N GLU A 70 8.22 -15.34 21.53
CA GLU A 70 7.48 -16.53 21.92
C GLU A 70 5.94 -16.42 21.83
N ILE A 71 5.29 -17.58 21.77
CA ILE A 71 3.85 -17.77 21.96
C ILE A 71 3.72 -18.82 23.06
N ALA A 72 3.64 -18.38 24.31
CA ALA A 72 3.73 -19.27 25.47
C ALA A 72 2.53 -20.24 25.55
N GLU A 73 1.37 -19.81 25.05
CA GLU A 73 0.14 -20.57 25.02
C GLU A 73 0.12 -21.68 23.93
N TRP A 74 1.05 -21.66 22.98
CA TRP A 74 1.14 -22.65 21.91
C TRP A 74 2.13 -23.78 22.25
N THR A 75 1.64 -25.00 22.20
CA THR A 75 2.39 -26.25 22.33
C THR A 75 2.94 -26.73 20.99
N LEU A 76 3.76 -27.79 20.98
CA LEU A 76 4.25 -28.39 19.71
C LEU A 76 3.13 -28.84 18.78
N ALA A 77 1.94 -29.18 19.31
CA ALA A 77 0.78 -29.56 18.50
C ALA A 77 0.10 -28.36 17.81
N ASP A 78 0.37 -27.13 18.28
CA ASP A 78 -0.15 -25.88 17.72
C ASP A 78 0.84 -25.29 16.70
N LEU A 79 2.08 -25.77 16.71
CA LEU A 79 3.13 -25.24 15.87
C LEU A 79 3.05 -25.83 14.45
N PRO A 80 3.15 -24.99 13.42
CA PRO A 80 2.98 -25.40 12.03
C PRO A 80 4.19 -26.11 11.46
N PHE A 81 5.39 -25.95 12.01
CA PHE A 81 6.61 -26.59 11.49
C PHE A 81 7.13 -27.69 12.42
N THR A 82 7.87 -28.66 11.85
CA THR A 82 8.39 -29.83 12.57
C THR A 82 9.68 -29.58 13.35
N GLY A 83 10.30 -28.42 13.15
CA GLY A 83 11.55 -28.03 13.79
C GLY A 83 11.42 -27.71 15.28
N PRO A 84 12.53 -27.69 16.05
CA PRO A 84 12.49 -27.23 17.43
C PRO A 84 12.19 -25.72 17.50
N ARG A 85 11.52 -25.33 18.60
CA ARG A 85 11.25 -23.92 18.92
C ARG A 85 12.54 -23.18 19.26
N ARG A 86 12.66 -21.96 18.75
CA ARG A 86 13.75 -21.01 19.02
C ARG A 86 13.18 -19.64 19.37
N SER A 87 13.88 -18.92 20.24
CA SER A 87 13.60 -17.49 20.47
C SER A 87 14.12 -16.67 19.30
N LEU A 88 13.59 -15.47 19.08
CA LEU A 88 14.04 -14.61 18.00
C LEU A 88 15.55 -14.30 18.16
N GLY A 89 16.24 -14.11 17.04
CA GLY A 89 17.69 -13.85 16.97
C GLY A 89 18.59 -15.08 17.14
N GLN A 90 18.04 -16.24 17.52
CA GLN A 90 18.83 -17.47 17.63
C GLN A 90 19.03 -18.12 16.26
N SER A 91 20.29 -18.19 15.80
CA SER A 91 20.64 -18.93 14.58
C SER A 91 20.49 -20.43 14.77
N ALA A 92 19.66 -21.06 13.94
CA ALA A 92 19.47 -22.50 13.90
C ALA A 92 18.98 -22.92 12.51
N THR A 93 19.23 -24.17 12.14
CA THR A 93 18.60 -24.83 10.99
C THR A 93 17.44 -25.72 11.46
N ASP A 94 16.60 -26.11 10.52
CA ASP A 94 15.37 -26.88 10.59
C ASP A 94 14.54 -26.52 11.81
N SER A 95 14.39 -25.22 12.12
CA SER A 95 13.81 -24.70 13.36
C SER A 95 12.60 -23.80 13.10
N GLN A 96 11.90 -23.41 14.17
CA GLN A 96 10.79 -22.47 14.09
C GLN A 96 10.85 -21.39 15.16
N TRP A 97 10.45 -20.18 14.79
CA TRP A 97 10.51 -18.99 15.62
C TRP A 97 9.10 -18.44 15.84
N PRO A 98 8.38 -18.89 16.88
CA PRO A 98 7.11 -18.31 17.26
C PRO A 98 7.31 -16.95 17.93
N PHE A 99 6.49 -15.97 17.55
CA PHE A 99 6.43 -14.64 18.14
C PHE A 99 5.03 -14.04 17.99
N LYS A 100 4.77 -12.93 18.69
CA LYS A 100 3.45 -12.29 18.66
C LYS A 100 3.54 -10.77 18.75
N PHE A 101 2.53 -10.10 18.20
CA PHE A 101 2.28 -8.68 18.37
C PHE A 101 1.09 -8.50 19.28
N GLU A 102 1.28 -7.80 20.39
CA GLU A 102 0.22 -7.53 21.37
C GLU A 102 -0.01 -6.02 21.45
N PHE A 103 -1.26 -5.59 21.27
CA PHE A 103 -1.62 -4.19 21.21
C PHE A 103 -3.05 -3.94 21.65
N THR A 104 -3.31 -2.76 22.19
CA THR A 104 -4.68 -2.35 22.52
C THR A 104 -5.35 -1.76 21.29
N TYR A 105 -6.44 -2.40 20.87
CA TYR A 105 -7.37 -1.83 19.90
C TYR A 105 -8.22 -0.76 20.61
N PRO A 106 -8.25 0.52 20.15
CA PRO A 106 -9.19 1.51 20.68
C PRO A 106 -10.60 1.07 20.26
N PRO A 107 -11.48 0.65 21.18
CA PRO A 107 -12.65 -0.16 20.81
C PRO A 107 -13.61 0.53 19.84
N ASN A 108 -13.69 1.87 19.82
CA ASN A 108 -14.79 2.57 19.13
C ASN A 108 -14.34 3.72 18.20
N ASN A 109 -13.04 4.04 18.12
CA ASN A 109 -12.57 5.24 17.40
C ASN A 109 -11.40 4.99 16.44
N TYR A 110 -11.16 3.73 16.05
CA TYR A 110 -10.14 3.41 15.07
C TYR A 110 -10.69 2.39 14.08
N SER A 111 -10.45 2.62 12.80
CA SER A 111 -10.71 1.66 11.74
C SER A 111 -9.40 1.32 11.05
N ILE A 112 -9.09 0.03 10.99
CA ILE A 112 -7.92 -0.47 10.27
C ILE A 112 -8.14 -0.25 8.78
N GLY A 113 -7.18 0.42 8.13
CA GLY A 113 -7.11 0.52 6.68
C GLY A 113 -6.22 -0.56 6.09
N GLU A 114 -5.01 -0.70 6.65
CA GLU A 114 -3.98 -1.60 6.18
C GLU A 114 -3.14 -2.08 7.38
N ALA A 115 -2.62 -3.30 7.32
CA ALA A 115 -1.61 -3.75 8.27
C ALA A 115 -0.55 -4.59 7.56
N ARG A 116 0.70 -4.26 7.87
CA ARG A 116 1.89 -4.79 7.21
C ARG A 116 2.85 -5.31 8.25
N MET A 117 3.35 -6.51 8.03
CA MET A 117 4.35 -7.11 8.90
C MET A 117 5.73 -6.96 8.27
N LEU A 118 6.62 -6.24 8.96
CA LEU A 118 8.02 -6.09 8.57
C LEU A 118 8.88 -7.11 9.31
N ILE A 119 9.63 -7.93 8.59
CA ILE A 119 10.48 -8.98 9.17
C ILE A 119 11.87 -8.91 8.55
N ALA A 120 12.92 -8.91 9.38
CA ALA A 120 14.28 -9.12 8.90
C ALA A 120 14.65 -10.62 8.99
N THR A 121 14.89 -11.24 7.84
CA THR A 121 15.22 -12.67 7.76
C THR A 121 16.31 -12.95 6.74
N SER A 122 17.03 -14.06 6.92
CA SER A 122 18.04 -14.55 5.97
C SER A 122 17.58 -15.87 5.37
N ARG A 123 17.54 -15.93 4.04
CA ARG A 123 17.26 -17.14 3.29
C ARG A 123 18.44 -18.09 3.36
N ASP A 124 18.20 -19.38 3.51
CA ASP A 124 19.24 -20.40 3.52
C ASP A 124 19.33 -21.13 2.14
N SER A 125 20.06 -22.25 2.05
CA SER A 125 20.25 -23.02 0.80
C SER A 125 19.48 -24.35 0.73
N SER A 126 18.68 -24.70 1.74
CA SER A 126 18.10 -26.04 1.91
C SER A 126 16.76 -26.18 1.17
N ASP A 127 15.73 -25.40 1.52
CA ASP A 127 14.41 -25.38 0.87
C ASP A 127 13.63 -24.04 1.01
N THR A 128 12.32 -24.06 1.30
CA THR A 128 11.40 -22.92 1.16
C THR A 128 10.94 -22.47 2.55
N GLU A 129 11.24 -21.21 2.88
CA GLU A 129 10.81 -20.59 4.12
C GLU A 129 9.29 -20.42 4.19
N GLY A 130 8.68 -20.82 5.31
CA GLY A 130 7.26 -20.63 5.57
C GLY A 130 7.01 -19.61 6.68
N ILE A 131 5.91 -18.87 6.56
CA ILE A 131 5.36 -18.05 7.66
C ILE A 131 3.89 -18.43 7.86
N PHE A 132 3.53 -18.58 9.12
CA PHE A 132 2.18 -18.89 9.56
C PHE A 132 1.68 -17.73 10.41
N VAL A 133 0.56 -17.13 10.02
CA VAL A 133 -0.07 -15.99 10.70
C VAL A 133 -1.49 -16.40 11.09
N ASP A 134 -1.74 -16.55 12.39
CA ASP A 134 -3.05 -16.89 12.98
C ASP A 134 -3.89 -17.94 12.23
N GLY A 135 -3.28 -19.02 11.74
CA GLY A 135 -4.00 -20.07 11.02
C GLY A 135 -3.90 -20.01 9.50
N VAL A 136 -3.28 -18.97 8.94
CA VAL A 136 -3.06 -18.80 7.50
C VAL A 136 -1.58 -18.98 7.19
N LEU A 137 -1.26 -19.83 6.22
CA LEU A 137 0.12 -20.15 5.84
C LEU A 137 0.53 -19.47 4.53
N THR A 138 1.76 -18.95 4.48
CA THR A 138 2.48 -18.59 3.26
C THR A 138 3.56 -19.62 2.93
N GLY A 139 3.77 -19.90 1.64
CA GLY A 139 4.83 -20.78 1.17
C GLY A 139 4.49 -22.27 1.21
N ARG A 140 5.51 -23.13 1.08
CA ARG A 140 5.33 -24.58 1.06
C ARG A 140 4.89 -25.09 2.44
N ILE A 141 3.93 -26.01 2.44
CA ILE A 141 3.43 -26.58 3.69
C ILE A 141 4.45 -27.56 4.28
N PRO A 142 4.88 -27.38 5.55
CA PRO A 142 5.73 -28.33 6.25
C PRO A 142 5.07 -29.71 6.37
N ALA A 143 5.89 -30.77 6.43
CA ALA A 143 5.40 -32.16 6.43
C ALA A 143 4.66 -32.57 7.72
N GLY A 144 4.85 -31.84 8.82
CA GLY A 144 4.01 -31.93 10.01
C GLY A 144 3.11 -30.71 10.04
N HIS A 145 1.80 -30.92 10.21
CA HIS A 145 0.82 -29.85 10.30
C HIS A 145 0.41 -29.64 11.76
N PRO A 146 -0.10 -28.44 12.11
CA PRO A 146 -0.75 -28.27 13.38
C PRO A 146 -1.88 -29.29 13.54
N SER A 147 -2.11 -29.72 14.79
CA SER A 147 -3.17 -30.64 15.12
C SER A 147 -4.52 -30.08 14.64
N PRO A 148 -5.31 -30.87 13.87
CA PRO A 148 -6.65 -30.45 13.41
C PRO A 148 -7.63 -30.24 14.58
N SER A 149 -7.24 -30.58 15.81
CA SER A 149 -8.02 -30.40 17.03
C SER A 149 -7.50 -29.29 17.97
N SER A 150 -6.44 -28.57 17.60
CA SER A 150 -5.90 -27.47 18.43
C SER A 150 -6.95 -26.38 18.69
N PRO A 151 -7.32 -26.07 19.95
CA PRO A 151 -8.27 -25.00 20.23
C PRO A 151 -7.69 -23.59 19.97
N ASN A 152 -6.37 -23.49 19.81
CA ASN A 152 -5.64 -22.23 19.65
C ASN A 152 -5.59 -21.75 18.18
N ILE A 153 -5.90 -22.62 17.23
CA ILE A 153 -5.87 -22.30 15.79
C ILE A 153 -7.29 -22.16 15.29
N LEU A 154 -7.73 -20.91 15.19
CA LEU A 154 -9.09 -20.56 14.80
C LEU A 154 -9.33 -20.72 13.30
N TYR A 155 -8.40 -20.27 12.47
CA TYR A 155 -8.70 -20.00 11.06
C TYR A 155 -8.21 -21.04 10.03
N ARG A 156 -7.53 -22.11 10.45
CA ARG A 156 -7.15 -23.34 9.71
C ARG A 156 -7.23 -23.28 8.17
N ASN A 157 -6.54 -22.33 7.55
CA ASN A 157 -6.57 -22.18 6.10
C ASN A 157 -5.19 -22.52 5.53
N TYR A 158 -5.04 -23.78 5.13
CA TYR A 158 -3.81 -24.34 4.55
C TYR A 158 -4.14 -25.28 3.38
N THR A 159 -3.50 -25.09 2.22
CA THR A 159 -3.76 -25.85 0.98
C THR A 159 -2.92 -27.14 0.89
N CYS A 160 -3.39 -28.24 1.49
CA CYS A 160 -2.66 -29.52 1.54
C CYS A 160 -3.45 -30.66 0.89
N SER A 161 -2.78 -31.51 0.10
CA SER A 161 -3.35 -32.77 -0.39
C SER A 161 -3.46 -33.78 0.76
N GLY A 162 -4.69 -34.06 1.22
CA GLY A 162 -4.97 -35.05 2.27
C GLY A 162 -5.24 -34.49 3.68
N CYS A 163 -5.15 -33.17 3.87
CA CYS A 163 -5.55 -32.54 5.12
C CYS A 163 -7.07 -32.31 5.13
N SER A 164 -7.75 -32.73 6.20
CA SER A 164 -9.16 -32.41 6.44
C SER A 164 -9.29 -30.97 6.95
N GLY A 165 -9.39 -30.03 6.02
CA GLY A 165 -9.68 -28.60 6.23
C GLY A 165 -9.85 -27.97 4.85
N GLY A 166 -11.05 -27.43 4.56
CA GLY A 166 -11.55 -27.19 3.21
C GLY A 166 -10.58 -26.46 2.27
N ALA A 167 -10.37 -27.05 1.09
CA ALA A 167 -9.63 -26.44 0.01
C ALA A 167 -10.37 -25.23 -0.56
N ILE A 168 -9.64 -24.16 -0.85
CA ILE A 168 -10.03 -23.22 -1.90
C ILE A 168 -9.95 -23.99 -3.22
N PRO A 169 -10.98 -23.95 -4.09
CA PRO A 169 -10.93 -24.55 -5.40
C PRO A 169 -9.80 -23.95 -6.24
N ASP A 170 -8.92 -24.83 -6.71
CA ASP A 170 -8.05 -24.78 -7.88
C ASP A 170 -7.83 -23.40 -8.55
N GLY A 171 -6.61 -22.84 -8.45
CA GLY A 171 -6.13 -21.84 -9.42
C GLY A 171 -5.08 -20.83 -8.96
N THR A 172 -5.13 -20.34 -7.72
CA THR A 172 -4.18 -19.29 -7.25
C THR A 172 -3.76 -19.54 -5.81
N PRO A 173 -2.68 -20.30 -5.57
CA PRO A 173 -2.19 -20.52 -4.23
C PRO A 173 -1.56 -19.24 -3.64
N ASN A 174 -1.92 -18.92 -2.40
CA ASN A 174 -1.27 -17.89 -1.58
C ASN A 174 0.23 -18.18 -1.29
N THR A 175 0.74 -19.30 -1.78
CA THR A 175 2.16 -19.69 -1.72
C THR A 175 3.05 -18.83 -2.61
N TYR A 176 2.49 -18.03 -3.53
CA TYR A 176 3.31 -17.20 -4.39
C TYR A 176 3.99 -16.05 -3.65
N TYR A 177 3.37 -15.38 -2.68
CA TYR A 177 3.90 -14.08 -2.23
C TYR A 177 5.28 -14.19 -1.56
N MET A 178 5.45 -15.11 -0.61
CA MET A 178 6.73 -15.28 0.12
C MET A 178 7.80 -15.94 -0.75
N ASP A 179 7.47 -17.04 -1.43
CA ASP A 179 8.39 -17.73 -2.33
C ASP A 179 8.83 -16.80 -3.46
N TRP A 180 7.88 -16.08 -4.07
CA TRP A 180 8.19 -15.07 -5.09
C TRP A 180 9.03 -13.95 -4.50
N ALA A 181 8.70 -13.37 -3.34
CA ALA A 181 9.52 -12.33 -2.73
C ALA A 181 10.95 -12.78 -2.42
N LEU A 182 11.12 -13.98 -1.85
CA LEU A 182 12.43 -14.55 -1.49
C LEU A 182 13.27 -14.97 -2.69
N THR A 183 12.66 -15.39 -3.81
CA THR A 183 13.41 -15.70 -5.04
C THR A 183 14.15 -14.50 -5.65
N HIS A 184 13.82 -13.29 -5.21
CA HIS A 184 14.48 -12.05 -5.65
C HIS A 184 15.63 -11.61 -4.75
N TYR A 185 15.89 -12.30 -3.65
CA TYR A 185 16.92 -11.94 -2.68
C TYR A 185 18.12 -12.88 -2.73
N LYS A 186 19.24 -12.39 -2.22
CA LYS A 186 20.49 -13.15 -2.13
C LYS A 186 20.43 -14.18 -0.99
N ILE A 187 20.87 -15.41 -1.27
CA ILE A 187 20.97 -16.47 -0.26
C ILE A 187 22.04 -16.07 0.78
N GLY A 188 21.73 -16.30 2.05
CA GLY A 188 22.60 -15.99 3.19
C GLY A 188 22.70 -14.51 3.56
N ALA A 189 21.97 -13.63 2.87
CA ALA A 189 21.87 -12.20 3.21
C ALA A 189 20.61 -11.93 4.03
N VAL A 190 20.73 -11.04 5.03
CA VAL A 190 19.58 -10.54 5.78
C VAL A 190 18.84 -9.51 4.94
N ASN A 191 17.55 -9.71 4.74
CA ASN A 191 16.69 -8.81 3.99
C ASN A 191 15.46 -8.43 4.83
N THR A 192 15.02 -7.18 4.70
CA THR A 192 13.79 -6.67 5.31
C THR A 192 12.61 -6.94 4.38
N PHE A 193 11.75 -7.85 4.81
CA PHE A 193 10.51 -8.22 4.16
C PHE A 193 9.34 -7.34 4.64
N ASP A 194 8.48 -6.89 3.74
CA ASP A 194 7.20 -6.21 4.02
C ASP A 194 6.06 -7.12 3.52
N LEU A 195 5.28 -7.65 4.47
CA LEU A 195 4.13 -8.51 4.19
C LEU A 195 2.84 -7.75 4.38
N ASP A 196 2.08 -7.53 3.31
CA ASP A 196 0.71 -7.07 3.42
C ASP A 196 -0.18 -8.21 3.95
N LEU A 197 -0.77 -8.02 5.13
CA LEU A 197 -1.66 -9.03 5.71
C LEU A 197 -2.96 -9.15 4.91
N THR A 198 -3.38 -8.12 4.17
CA THR A 198 -4.56 -8.21 3.30
C THR A 198 -4.31 -9.17 2.15
N ASP A 199 -3.13 -9.11 1.53
CA ASP A 199 -2.73 -10.02 0.46
C ASP A 199 -2.74 -11.47 0.96
N LEU A 200 -2.26 -11.70 2.19
CA LEU A 200 -2.33 -13.00 2.85
C LEU A 200 -3.78 -13.49 3.04
N LEU A 201 -4.73 -12.59 3.24
CA LEU A 201 -6.13 -12.93 3.48
C LEU A 201 -6.99 -13.01 2.22
N THR A 202 -6.50 -12.58 1.06
CA THR A 202 -7.29 -12.48 -0.20
C THR A 202 -8.01 -13.76 -0.60
N SER A 203 -7.42 -14.91 -0.30
CA SER A 203 -7.97 -16.22 -0.63
C SER A 203 -8.95 -16.74 0.44
N THR A 204 -9.10 -16.01 1.55
CA THR A 204 -9.87 -16.39 2.73
C THR A 204 -11.14 -15.52 2.84
N PRO A 205 -12.18 -15.95 3.57
CA PRO A 205 -13.33 -15.09 3.88
C PRO A 205 -13.03 -14.08 4.99
N LEU A 206 -11.83 -14.08 5.56
CA LEU A 206 -11.45 -13.22 6.67
C LEU A 206 -10.99 -11.86 6.15
N ALA A 207 -11.32 -10.82 6.90
CA ALA A 207 -10.78 -9.49 6.71
C ALA A 207 -9.75 -9.17 7.81
N ILE A 208 -8.92 -8.17 7.55
CA ILE A 208 -7.81 -7.79 8.41
C ILE A 208 -8.28 -7.32 9.81
N ASP A 209 -9.47 -6.73 9.87
CA ASP A 209 -10.14 -6.35 11.10
C ASP A 209 -10.47 -7.58 11.97
N THR A 210 -10.81 -8.71 11.35
CA THR A 210 -11.22 -9.94 12.02
C THR A 210 -10.05 -10.60 12.74
N ILE A 211 -8.84 -10.51 12.16
CA ILE A 211 -7.63 -11.11 12.74
C ILE A 211 -6.87 -10.17 13.69
N LEU A 212 -7.20 -8.87 13.72
CA LEU A 212 -6.52 -7.87 14.56
C LEU A 212 -7.41 -7.29 15.68
N ASN A 213 -8.72 -7.56 15.67
CA ASN A 213 -9.66 -6.98 16.65
C ASN A 213 -9.46 -7.48 18.08
N ASP A 214 -8.83 -8.63 18.28
CA ASP A 214 -8.54 -9.19 19.61
C ASP A 214 -7.26 -8.59 20.22
N GLY A 215 -6.59 -7.71 19.48
CA GLY A 215 -5.36 -7.04 19.92
C GLY A 215 -4.13 -7.95 19.87
N LEU A 216 -4.20 -9.09 19.18
CA LEU A 216 -3.16 -10.11 19.24
C LEU A 216 -2.94 -10.82 17.90
N LEU A 217 -1.78 -10.57 17.28
CA LEU A 217 -1.37 -11.27 16.07
C LEU A 217 -0.27 -12.28 16.38
N ARG A 218 -0.48 -13.58 16.09
CA ARG A 218 0.50 -14.65 16.32
C ARG A 218 1.14 -15.11 15.03
N VAL A 219 2.46 -15.26 15.08
CA VAL A 219 3.26 -15.57 13.91
C VAL A 219 4.28 -16.64 14.22
N VAL A 220 4.47 -17.57 13.30
CA VAL A 220 5.55 -18.57 13.34
C VAL A 220 6.25 -18.56 12.00
N SER A 221 7.56 -18.32 11.98
CA SER A 221 8.39 -18.66 10.82
C SER A 221 9.02 -20.04 11.00
N GLY A 222 9.29 -20.74 9.90
CA GLY A 222 9.98 -22.02 9.92
C GLY A 222 10.85 -22.27 8.69
N ASP A 223 11.62 -23.37 8.78
CA ASP A 223 12.43 -23.95 7.71
C ASP A 223 13.66 -23.11 7.30
N ASP A 224 14.36 -22.47 8.25
CA ASP A 224 15.72 -21.88 8.11
C ASP A 224 15.86 -20.36 7.98
N ALA A 225 14.75 -19.63 8.06
CA ALA A 225 14.75 -18.18 8.13
C ALA A 225 15.01 -17.68 9.57
N VAL A 226 16.28 -17.52 9.97
CA VAL A 226 16.63 -16.87 11.25
C VAL A 226 16.03 -15.47 11.28
N ILE A 227 15.00 -15.29 12.10
CA ILE A 227 14.41 -13.98 12.37
C ILE A 227 15.38 -13.21 13.24
N GLN A 228 15.96 -12.17 12.70
CA GLN A 228 17.00 -11.40 13.39
C GLN A 228 16.40 -10.65 14.59
N THR A 229 17.20 -10.28 15.60
CA THR A 229 16.75 -9.34 16.66
C THR A 229 17.88 -8.43 17.09
N ASP A 230 18.04 -7.29 16.42
CA ASP A 230 18.85 -6.20 16.90
C ASP A 230 17.96 -4.97 17.00
N THR A 231 17.82 -4.50 18.24
CA THR A 231 17.02 -3.34 18.64
C THR A 231 17.60 -2.02 18.11
N ALA A 232 18.86 -2.00 17.66
CA ALA A 232 19.49 -0.87 16.99
C ALA A 232 19.37 -0.92 15.45
N THR A 233 18.89 -2.04 14.88
CA THR A 233 18.80 -2.26 13.42
C THR A 233 17.41 -2.74 12.95
N ALA A 234 16.36 -2.55 13.75
CA ALA A 234 15.00 -3.00 13.42
C ALA A 234 14.92 -4.48 13.07
N SER A 235 15.59 -5.34 13.81
CA SER A 235 15.51 -6.77 13.49
C SER A 235 14.37 -7.47 14.20
N ARG A 236 13.84 -6.96 15.31
CA ARG A 236 12.56 -7.47 15.82
C ARG A 236 11.47 -7.26 14.76
N PRO A 237 10.62 -8.26 14.49
CA PRO A 237 9.48 -8.06 13.61
C PRO A 237 8.64 -6.86 14.06
N LEU A 238 8.13 -6.10 13.10
CA LEU A 238 7.25 -4.95 13.32
C LEU A 238 5.89 -5.23 12.67
N LEU A 239 4.81 -4.86 13.34
CA LEU A 239 3.49 -4.75 12.75
C LEU A 239 3.22 -3.25 12.58
N LEU A 240 3.22 -2.82 11.33
CA LEU A 240 2.88 -1.47 10.92
C LEU A 240 1.41 -1.44 10.55
N MET A 241 0.60 -0.68 11.29
CA MET A 241 -0.82 -0.54 11.01
C MET A 241 -1.10 0.89 10.57
N GLU A 242 -1.82 1.04 9.48
CA GLU A 242 -2.38 2.30 9.05
C GLU A 242 -3.90 2.22 9.12
N GLY A 243 -4.52 3.27 9.61
CA GLY A 243 -5.95 3.35 9.72
C GLY A 243 -6.38 4.79 9.83
N PHE A 244 -7.62 4.95 10.25
CA PHE A 244 -8.19 6.27 10.46
C PHE A 244 -8.98 6.32 11.76
N THR A 245 -8.99 7.52 12.33
CA THR A 245 -9.80 7.90 13.48
C THR A 245 -10.54 9.18 13.15
N ILE A 246 -11.66 9.41 13.83
CA ILE A 246 -12.38 10.68 13.75
C ILE A 246 -12.18 11.39 15.08
N SER A 247 -11.74 12.64 15.04
CA SER A 247 -11.56 13.41 16.26
C SER A 247 -11.93 14.87 16.04
N ARG A 248 -12.62 15.46 17.03
CA ARG A 248 -12.89 16.91 17.07
C ARG A 248 -11.69 17.73 17.53
N ASN A 249 -10.73 17.08 18.19
CA ASN A 249 -9.50 17.71 18.65
C ASN A 249 -8.32 17.21 17.81
N ALA A 250 -7.32 18.06 17.62
CA ALA A 250 -6.05 17.62 17.06
C ALA A 250 -5.46 16.46 17.87
N LEU A 251 -4.96 15.45 17.18
CA LEU A 251 -4.29 14.32 17.82
C LEU A 251 -2.94 14.75 18.40
N THR A 252 -2.56 14.13 19.51
CA THR A 252 -1.20 14.24 20.02
C THR A 252 -0.36 13.18 19.33
N CYS A 253 0.66 13.61 18.59
CA CYS A 253 1.50 12.70 17.82
C CYS A 253 2.97 12.87 18.20
N ASN A 254 3.69 11.76 18.21
CA ASN A 254 5.11 11.70 18.51
C ASN A 254 5.84 10.93 17.41
N GLN A 255 7.09 11.29 17.17
CA GLN A 255 7.94 10.50 16.27
C GLN A 255 8.29 9.17 16.93
N SER A 256 8.12 8.07 16.18
CA SER A 256 8.57 6.76 16.62
C SER A 256 10.10 6.65 16.64
N SER A 257 10.60 5.54 17.18
CA SER A 257 12.00 5.13 17.01
C SER A 257 12.39 5.09 15.53
N THR A 258 13.69 5.18 15.26
CA THR A 258 14.21 4.99 13.89
C THR A 258 14.49 3.51 13.64
N TYR A 259 13.91 2.96 12.58
CA TYR A 259 14.03 1.58 12.15
C TYR A 259 14.90 1.49 10.90
N LYS A 260 15.71 0.45 10.74
CA LYS A 260 16.53 0.25 9.53
C LYS A 260 15.82 -0.59 8.48
N LEU A 261 16.23 -0.42 7.22
CA LEU A 261 15.88 -1.30 6.10
C LEU A 261 17.17 -1.74 5.40
N ILE A 262 17.25 -3.02 5.04
CA ILE A 262 18.38 -3.61 4.30
C ILE A 262 17.77 -4.58 3.29
N ASN A 263 18.04 -4.39 2.00
CA ASN A 263 17.51 -5.26 0.95
C ASN A 263 18.48 -5.39 -0.24
N ASP A 264 18.78 -6.63 -0.60
CA ASP A 264 19.68 -7.01 -1.69
C ASP A 264 18.89 -7.69 -2.81
N TYR A 265 18.42 -6.91 -3.77
CA TYR A 265 17.61 -7.38 -4.89
C TYR A 265 18.49 -7.92 -6.00
N VAL A 266 18.18 -9.12 -6.45
CA VAL A 266 18.71 -9.68 -7.69
C VAL A 266 17.78 -9.30 -8.83
N HIS A 267 18.36 -8.97 -9.99
CA HIS A 267 17.65 -8.70 -11.23
C HIS A 267 16.49 -9.70 -11.50
N ASN A 268 15.39 -9.15 -12.01
CA ASN A 268 14.23 -9.91 -12.46
C ASN A 268 13.72 -9.34 -13.79
N ASP A 269 13.98 -10.02 -14.91
CA ASP A 269 13.31 -9.74 -16.19
C ASP A 269 12.01 -10.55 -16.36
N GLY A 270 11.64 -11.37 -15.37
CA GLY A 270 10.51 -12.27 -15.41
C GLY A 270 10.59 -13.38 -16.46
N ASN A 271 11.68 -13.50 -17.24
CA ASN A 271 11.69 -14.33 -18.46
C ASN A 271 13.01 -15.00 -18.84
N SER A 272 14.17 -14.72 -18.23
CA SER A 272 15.40 -15.43 -18.60
C SER A 272 16.26 -15.89 -17.40
N ILE A 273 16.19 -17.20 -17.15
CA ILE A 273 17.19 -17.94 -16.38
C ILE A 273 18.39 -18.19 -17.31
N SER A 274 19.60 -17.82 -16.88
CA SER A 274 20.89 -18.05 -17.55
C SER A 274 21.23 -17.23 -18.82
N GLU A 275 20.39 -16.28 -19.22
CA GLU A 275 20.77 -15.31 -20.26
C GLU A 275 21.37 -14.04 -19.63
N SER A 276 22.03 -13.20 -20.44
CA SER A 276 22.50 -11.90 -19.95
C SER A 276 21.29 -11.08 -19.51
N ALA A 277 21.37 -10.34 -18.40
CA ALA A 277 20.32 -9.47 -17.84
C ALA A 277 19.82 -8.33 -18.78
N PHE A 278 20.17 -8.42 -20.06
CA PHE A 278 20.12 -7.45 -21.12
C PHE A 278 19.80 -8.08 -22.49
N SER A 279 19.18 -9.27 -22.53
CA SER A 279 18.64 -9.89 -23.75
C SER A 279 17.10 -9.89 -23.72
N GLY A 280 16.50 -8.79 -24.16
CA GLY A 280 15.04 -8.72 -24.29
C GLY A 280 14.54 -7.42 -24.91
N THR A 281 13.42 -7.48 -25.62
CA THR A 281 12.66 -6.32 -26.13
C THR A 281 11.81 -5.71 -25.02
N VAL A 282 12.44 -5.07 -24.03
CA VAL A 282 11.81 -3.90 -23.39
C VAL A 282 11.76 -2.81 -24.48
N LEU A 283 10.75 -1.92 -24.48
CA LEU A 283 10.69 -0.78 -25.41
C LEU A 283 12.08 -0.13 -25.48
N SER A 284 12.81 -0.46 -26.54
CA SER A 284 14.19 -0.04 -26.67
C SER A 284 14.16 1.48 -26.66
N PRO A 285 14.90 2.16 -25.78
CA PRO A 285 15.05 3.59 -25.85
C PRO A 285 15.72 4.00 -27.17
N VAL A 286 16.12 3.07 -28.06
CA VAL A 286 16.58 3.34 -29.43
C VAL A 286 16.01 2.30 -30.41
N ASN A 287 15.08 2.70 -31.27
CA ASN A 287 14.76 1.98 -32.51
C ASN A 287 15.51 2.68 -33.65
N SER A 288 16.74 2.27 -33.95
CA SER A 288 17.47 2.81 -35.10
C SER A 288 17.08 2.07 -36.37
N TRP A 289 16.48 2.77 -37.33
CA TRP A 289 16.82 2.54 -38.74
C TRP A 289 17.81 3.63 -39.14
N ALA A 290 19.03 3.57 -38.61
CA ALA A 290 20.27 4.14 -39.14
C ALA A 290 21.40 4.03 -38.11
N THR A 291 22.37 3.17 -38.37
CA THR A 291 23.84 3.24 -38.14
C THR A 291 24.48 3.89 -36.90
N ALA A 292 23.78 4.45 -35.92
CA ALA A 292 24.44 5.23 -34.86
C ALA A 292 24.92 4.42 -33.64
N TYR A 293 24.16 3.48 -33.07
CA TYR A 293 24.65 2.63 -31.96
C TYR A 293 23.88 1.30 -31.96
N THR A 294 24.56 0.18 -32.23
CA THR A 294 23.92 -1.14 -32.44
C THR A 294 23.77 -2.00 -31.19
N THR A 295 24.22 -1.53 -30.01
CA THR A 295 24.18 -2.31 -28.75
C THR A 295 23.44 -1.56 -27.65
N PHE A 296 22.17 -1.90 -27.46
CA PHE A 296 21.37 -1.49 -26.31
C PHE A 296 21.25 -2.63 -25.30
N ARG A 297 21.18 -2.28 -24.02
CA ARG A 297 21.12 -3.19 -22.89
C ARG A 297 20.19 -2.56 -21.81
N SER A 298 19.00 -3.11 -21.55
CA SER A 298 18.19 -2.85 -20.33
C SER A 298 18.18 -3.97 -19.27
N VAL A 299 18.15 -3.59 -17.99
CA VAL A 299 17.88 -4.43 -16.82
C VAL A 299 16.67 -3.87 -16.06
N GLU A 300 15.84 -4.75 -15.51
CA GLU A 300 14.67 -4.38 -14.73
C GLU A 300 14.78 -4.92 -13.30
N PHE A 301 14.45 -4.07 -12.33
CA PHE A 301 14.29 -4.42 -10.93
C PHE A 301 12.85 -4.16 -10.51
N TYR A 302 12.15 -5.24 -10.12
CA TYR A 302 10.89 -5.13 -9.41
C TYR A 302 11.17 -5.08 -7.90
N TYR A 303 10.65 -4.06 -7.22
CA TYR A 303 10.70 -3.94 -5.76
C TYR A 303 9.34 -3.52 -5.20
N ASP A 304 8.28 -4.21 -5.60
CA ASP A 304 6.93 -3.94 -5.10
C ASP A 304 6.63 -4.75 -3.83
N PRO A 305 6.16 -4.09 -2.76
CA PRO A 305 6.80 -2.96 -2.09
C PRO A 305 7.87 -3.50 -1.12
N ARG A 306 9.11 -3.01 -1.23
CA ARG A 306 10.21 -3.48 -0.36
C ARG A 306 11.04 -2.33 0.22
N LEU A 307 10.45 -1.14 0.17
CA LEU A 307 10.57 -0.12 1.21
C LEU A 307 9.31 -0.23 2.08
N PRO A 308 9.39 0.00 3.40
CA PRO A 308 8.20 0.02 4.25
C PRO A 308 7.16 0.97 3.68
N LYS A 309 5.94 0.50 3.39
CA LYS A 309 4.87 1.43 3.02
C LYS A 309 4.49 2.26 4.23
N LEU A 310 4.58 3.58 4.09
CA LEU A 310 4.26 4.54 5.13
C LEU A 310 3.19 5.51 4.62
N SER A 311 2.33 5.96 5.54
CA SER A 311 1.39 7.07 5.32
C SER A 311 2.10 8.34 4.86
N SER A 312 3.34 8.53 5.29
CA SER A 312 4.25 9.59 4.84
C SER A 312 5.68 9.07 4.73
N TYR A 313 6.35 9.39 3.63
CA TYR A 313 7.74 9.04 3.43
C TYR A 313 8.72 10.10 3.92
N THR A 314 8.29 11.20 4.57
CA THR A 314 9.21 12.30 4.96
C THR A 314 10.44 11.81 5.72
N ASN A 315 10.24 10.86 6.66
CA ASN A 315 11.32 10.33 7.49
C ASN A 315 11.96 9.04 6.95
N LEU A 316 11.64 8.62 5.72
CA LEU A 316 12.40 7.61 5.01
C LEU A 316 13.71 8.21 4.48
N ASN A 317 14.83 7.65 4.94
CA ASN A 317 16.18 8.02 4.56
C ASN A 317 16.88 6.84 3.89
N ILE A 318 17.38 7.02 2.68
CA ILE A 318 18.15 6.01 1.96
C ILE A 318 19.63 6.35 2.06
N THR A 319 20.38 5.53 2.78
CA THR A 319 21.82 5.74 3.02
C THR A 319 22.69 5.00 2.02
N LYS A 320 22.14 3.99 1.33
CA LYS A 320 22.82 3.24 0.27
C LYS A 320 21.81 2.83 -0.79
N ALA A 321 22.15 3.10 -2.04
CA ALA A 321 21.42 2.61 -3.20
C ALA A 321 22.45 2.31 -4.31
N ASN A 322 22.94 1.08 -4.31
CA ASN A 322 24.06 0.67 -5.14
C ASN A 322 23.63 -0.41 -6.11
N ILE A 323 24.01 -0.26 -7.38
CA ILE A 323 23.88 -1.35 -8.35
C ILE A 323 25.25 -1.97 -8.53
N VAL A 324 25.40 -3.22 -8.10
CA VAL A 324 26.61 -4.01 -8.27
C VAL A 324 26.45 -4.87 -9.51
N MET A 325 27.41 -4.77 -10.43
CA MET A 325 27.36 -5.45 -11.71
C MET A 325 28.78 -5.67 -12.26
N GLN A 326 28.93 -6.66 -13.11
CA GLN A 326 30.12 -6.84 -13.95
C GLN A 326 29.88 -6.21 -15.30
N VAL A 327 30.73 -5.28 -15.74
CA VAL A 327 30.57 -4.53 -16.98
C VAL A 327 31.77 -4.76 -17.89
N ARG A 328 31.50 -4.97 -19.19
CA ARG A 328 32.51 -5.09 -20.24
C ARG A 328 32.35 -3.96 -21.27
N ARG A 329 33.31 -3.04 -21.30
CA ARG A 329 33.35 -1.92 -22.26
C ARG A 329 34.24 -2.25 -23.46
N THR A 330 33.71 -2.19 -24.67
CA THR A 330 34.40 -2.66 -25.89
C THR A 330 35.28 -1.61 -26.53
N ASN A 331 34.88 -0.33 -26.47
CA ASN A 331 35.63 0.80 -27.00
C ASN A 331 35.33 2.09 -26.20
N SER A 332 35.95 3.20 -26.59
CA SER A 332 35.86 4.49 -25.89
C SER A 332 34.69 5.39 -26.34
N ASP A 333 33.76 4.91 -27.17
CA ASP A 333 32.63 5.69 -27.64
C ASP A 333 31.74 6.15 -26.46
N PRO A 334 30.97 7.24 -26.62
CA PRO A 334 30.08 7.77 -25.57
C PRO A 334 29.01 6.77 -25.11
N VAL A 335 28.67 6.84 -23.83
CA VAL A 335 27.67 5.99 -23.18
C VAL A 335 26.57 6.86 -22.55
N ALA A 336 25.32 6.41 -22.60
CA ALA A 336 24.22 6.99 -21.84
C ALA A 336 23.52 5.93 -20.97
N ILE A 337 22.88 6.39 -19.89
CA ILE A 337 22.02 5.60 -19.03
C ILE A 337 20.64 6.26 -18.92
N VAL A 338 19.59 5.45 -18.88
CA VAL A 338 18.21 5.88 -18.67
C VAL A 338 17.67 5.13 -17.46
N ILE A 339 17.13 5.86 -16.49
CA ILE A 339 16.57 5.31 -15.25
C ILE A 339 15.12 5.81 -15.12
N ASN A 340 14.13 4.92 -15.28
CA ASN A 340 12.68 5.26 -15.29
C ASN A 340 12.35 6.53 -16.09
N GLY A 341 12.89 6.61 -17.30
CA GLY A 341 12.69 7.73 -18.23
C GLY A 341 13.58 8.95 -17.99
N ILE A 342 14.49 8.92 -17.01
CA ILE A 342 15.48 9.98 -16.78
C ILE A 342 16.78 9.59 -17.50
N GLY A 343 17.11 10.26 -18.60
CA GLY A 343 18.34 10.07 -19.36
C GLY A 343 19.53 10.85 -18.81
N ILE A 344 20.71 10.24 -18.81
CA ILE A 344 21.99 10.85 -18.43
C ILE A 344 23.04 10.36 -19.43
N ASP A 345 23.79 11.28 -20.02
CA ASP A 345 24.69 11.03 -21.14
C ASP A 345 26.14 11.44 -20.86
N GLN A 346 27.06 10.82 -21.58
CA GLN A 346 28.41 11.36 -21.76
C GLN A 346 28.46 12.43 -22.85
N ASP A 347 29.41 13.35 -22.72
CA ASP A 347 29.63 14.36 -23.75
C ASP A 347 29.91 13.70 -25.11
N GLY A 348 29.20 14.17 -26.14
CA GLY A 348 29.26 13.61 -27.50
C GLY A 348 28.28 12.48 -27.78
N PHE A 349 27.48 12.05 -26.80
CA PHE A 349 26.34 11.17 -27.04
C PHE A 349 25.23 11.93 -27.79
N ASP A 350 24.68 11.32 -28.84
CA ASP A 350 23.62 11.94 -29.64
C ASP A 350 22.23 11.68 -29.02
N GLN A 351 21.76 12.64 -28.24
CA GLN A 351 20.44 12.60 -27.59
C GLN A 351 19.26 12.56 -28.57
N LEU A 352 19.44 13.03 -29.83
CA LEU A 352 18.36 13.05 -30.83
C LEU A 352 17.99 11.64 -31.31
N THR A 353 18.88 10.68 -31.11
CA THR A 353 18.66 9.27 -31.45
C THR A 353 18.00 8.46 -30.32
N ALA A 354 17.85 9.07 -29.13
CA ALA A 354 17.08 8.48 -28.05
C ALA A 354 15.57 8.63 -28.30
N THR A 355 14.79 7.61 -27.93
CA THR A 355 13.36 7.48 -28.24
C THR A 355 12.46 7.94 -27.09
N ALA A 356 11.16 7.75 -27.28
CA ALA A 356 10.07 8.03 -26.34
C ALA A 356 10.21 7.40 -24.94
N ALA A 357 11.09 6.42 -24.73
CA ALA A 357 11.34 5.89 -23.39
C ALA A 357 12.14 6.87 -22.50
N VAL A 358 12.83 7.86 -23.08
CA VAL A 358 13.43 8.98 -22.34
C VAL A 358 12.39 10.09 -22.23
N GLU A 359 11.84 10.28 -21.04
CA GLU A 359 10.89 11.34 -20.75
C GLU A 359 11.60 12.70 -20.56
N SER A 360 12.80 12.67 -19.99
CA SER A 360 13.61 13.87 -19.75
C SER A 360 15.09 13.53 -19.65
N TRP A 361 15.96 14.44 -20.11
CA TRP A 361 17.39 14.38 -19.86
C TRP A 361 17.74 15.16 -18.59
N SER A 362 18.61 14.60 -17.76
CA SER A 362 19.10 15.30 -16.57
C SER A 362 19.89 16.54 -16.99
N ALA A 363 19.37 17.70 -16.60
CA ALA A 363 20.04 18.99 -16.76
C ALA A 363 21.07 19.26 -15.65
N ASN A 364 21.22 18.36 -14.67
CA ASN A 364 22.14 18.52 -13.55
C ASN A 364 23.59 18.20 -13.99
N SER A 365 24.47 19.20 -13.87
CA SER A 365 25.90 19.07 -14.23
C SER A 365 26.67 18.07 -13.36
N ASP A 366 26.32 17.95 -12.08
CA ASP A 366 26.98 17.04 -11.14
C ASP A 366 26.63 15.60 -11.47
N THR A 367 25.37 15.32 -11.81
CA THR A 367 24.92 14.03 -12.32
C THR A 367 25.73 13.59 -13.55
N ARG A 368 25.88 14.51 -14.52
CA ARG A 368 26.66 14.24 -15.75
C ARG A 368 28.14 14.03 -15.45
N THR A 369 28.71 14.84 -14.56
CA THR A 369 30.12 14.74 -14.14
C THR A 369 30.40 13.41 -13.45
N TYR A 370 29.51 13.00 -12.54
CA TYR A 370 29.61 11.70 -11.88
C TYR A 370 29.51 10.55 -12.90
N TRP A 371 28.54 10.60 -13.82
CA TRP A 371 28.39 9.60 -14.88
C TRP A 371 29.63 9.49 -15.77
N ASN A 372 30.18 10.63 -16.20
CA ASN A 372 31.41 10.70 -17.00
C ASN A 372 32.58 10.04 -16.25
N SER A 373 32.73 10.34 -14.96
CA SER A 373 33.78 9.78 -14.10
C SER A 373 33.60 8.28 -13.91
N PHE A 374 32.37 7.82 -13.66
CA PHE A 374 32.03 6.41 -13.50
C PHE A 374 32.38 5.61 -14.76
N ILE A 375 31.96 6.05 -15.94
CA ILE A 375 32.20 5.32 -17.19
C ILE A 375 33.67 5.36 -17.62
N THR A 376 34.38 6.47 -17.41
CA THR A 376 35.81 6.58 -17.75
C THR A 376 36.70 5.73 -16.85
N ALA A 377 36.27 5.45 -15.62
CA ALA A 377 36.94 4.51 -14.72
C ALA A 377 36.86 3.05 -15.20
N ILE A 378 35.93 2.71 -16.10
CA ILE A 378 35.80 1.36 -16.68
C ILE A 378 36.70 1.25 -17.92
N PRO A 379 37.72 0.39 -17.92
CA PRO A 379 38.64 0.26 -19.05
C PRO A 379 37.92 -0.15 -20.35
N ALA A 380 38.13 0.62 -21.41
CA ALA A 380 37.66 0.32 -22.77
C ALA A 380 38.58 -0.68 -23.50
N ASN A 381 38.87 -1.81 -22.85
CA ASN A 381 39.82 -2.82 -23.33
C ASN A 381 39.18 -4.20 -23.50
N ASN A 382 37.85 -4.24 -23.54
CA ASN A 382 37.07 -5.46 -23.72
C ASN A 382 37.23 -6.49 -22.58
N SER A 383 37.74 -6.08 -21.41
CA SER A 383 37.81 -6.89 -20.19
C SER A 383 36.56 -6.71 -19.34
N SER A 384 36.21 -7.72 -18.54
CA SER A 384 35.12 -7.62 -17.58
C SER A 384 35.60 -7.02 -16.25
N ASN A 385 34.84 -6.09 -15.70
CA ASN A 385 35.17 -5.38 -14.47
C ASN A 385 33.96 -5.38 -13.53
N VAL A 386 34.16 -5.73 -12.26
CA VAL A 386 33.14 -5.52 -11.22
C VAL A 386 33.09 -4.03 -10.91
N VAL A 387 31.90 -3.45 -10.99
CA VAL A 387 31.66 -2.02 -10.74
C VAL A 387 30.45 -1.85 -9.82
N THR A 388 30.40 -0.71 -9.14
CA THR A 388 29.28 -0.32 -8.29
C THR A 388 28.80 1.06 -8.70
N LEU A 389 27.59 1.13 -9.25
CA LEU A 389 26.94 2.40 -9.55
C LEU A 389 26.17 2.89 -8.32
N ASN A 390 26.70 3.91 -7.65
CA ASN A 390 26.00 4.58 -6.55
C ASN A 390 24.93 5.54 -7.11
N LEU A 391 23.65 5.20 -6.91
CA LEU A 391 22.52 5.98 -7.39
C LEU A 391 22.36 7.29 -6.60
N LEU A 392 22.72 7.33 -5.32
CA LEU A 392 22.66 8.54 -4.50
C LEU A 392 23.64 9.59 -5.03
N SER A 393 24.84 9.18 -5.42
CA SER A 393 25.81 10.07 -6.06
C SER A 393 25.40 10.49 -7.47
N LEU A 394 24.69 9.63 -8.20
CA LEU A 394 24.23 9.93 -9.57
C LEU A 394 23.05 10.91 -9.59
N LEU A 395 22.01 10.64 -8.79
CA LEU A 395 20.70 11.31 -8.89
C LEU A 395 20.35 12.18 -7.67
N GLY A 396 21.06 12.04 -6.55
CA GLY A 396 20.69 12.64 -5.27
C GLY A 396 19.62 11.84 -4.52
N ALA A 397 19.59 11.99 -3.20
CA ALA A 397 18.75 11.20 -2.30
C ALA A 397 17.25 11.33 -2.60
N ASP A 398 16.76 12.55 -2.83
CA ASP A 398 15.34 12.79 -3.08
C ASP A 398 14.84 12.11 -4.36
N LYS A 399 15.64 12.18 -5.43
CA LYS A 399 15.27 11.54 -6.69
C LYS A 399 15.37 10.02 -6.59
N VAL A 400 16.40 9.48 -5.92
CA VAL A 400 16.49 8.04 -5.66
C VAL A 400 15.29 7.56 -4.87
N LYS A 401 14.91 8.27 -3.81
CA LYS A 401 13.71 7.99 -3.02
C LYS A 401 12.45 8.02 -3.88
N GLU A 402 12.24 9.06 -4.67
CA GLU A 402 11.10 9.15 -5.60
C GLU A 402 11.04 7.95 -6.55
N LEU A 403 12.18 7.53 -7.11
CA LEU A 403 12.25 6.36 -8.00
C LEU A 403 11.97 5.05 -7.25
N LEU A 404 12.53 4.87 -6.06
CA LEU A 404 12.30 3.69 -5.22
C LEU A 404 10.86 3.60 -4.68
N LEU A 405 10.14 4.71 -4.61
CA LEU A 405 8.71 4.69 -4.29
C LEU A 405 7.82 4.25 -5.47
N GLN A 406 8.35 4.13 -6.68
CA GLN A 406 7.60 3.66 -7.86
C GLN A 406 7.44 2.14 -7.89
N GLY A 407 8.02 1.40 -6.94
CA GLY A 407 7.96 -0.08 -6.90
C GLY A 407 8.75 -0.78 -8.03
N LYS A 408 9.37 -0.02 -8.94
CA LYS A 408 10.08 -0.55 -10.11
C LYS A 408 11.19 0.38 -10.56
N LEU A 409 12.38 -0.16 -10.87
CA LEU A 409 13.50 0.58 -11.47
C LEU A 409 13.93 -0.10 -12.76
N ASN A 410 13.61 0.57 -13.86
CA ASN A 410 14.08 0.26 -15.20
C ASN A 410 15.38 0.98 -15.45
N ILE A 411 16.43 0.23 -15.79
CA ILE A 411 17.73 0.79 -16.08
C ILE A 411 18.16 0.33 -17.46
N ALA A 412 18.60 1.28 -18.26
CA ALA A 412 18.86 1.09 -19.66
C ALA A 412 20.18 1.77 -19.98
N VAL A 413 21.15 1.05 -20.57
CA VAL A 413 22.46 1.59 -20.96
C VAL A 413 22.61 1.49 -22.46
N ALA A 414 23.02 2.61 -23.08
CA ALA A 414 23.27 2.73 -24.51
C ALA A 414 24.74 3.06 -24.75
N GLY A 415 25.34 2.44 -25.78
CA GLY A 415 26.75 2.62 -26.15
C GLY A 415 27.54 1.31 -26.15
N PRO A 416 28.88 1.36 -26.17
CA PRO A 416 29.79 0.20 -26.30
C PRO A 416 29.91 -0.66 -25.02
N ILE A 417 28.79 -0.99 -24.38
CA ILE A 417 28.71 -1.87 -23.21
C ILE A 417 28.15 -3.22 -23.66
N ALA A 418 29.02 -4.23 -23.73
CA ALA A 418 28.66 -5.51 -24.36
C ALA A 418 27.91 -6.46 -23.44
N ASN A 419 28.39 -6.63 -22.20
CA ASN A 419 27.85 -7.57 -21.22
C ASN A 419 27.71 -6.88 -19.87
N VAL A 420 26.58 -7.11 -19.21
CA VAL A 420 26.37 -6.73 -17.83
C VAL A 420 25.72 -7.90 -17.08
N TYR A 421 26.40 -8.41 -16.05
CA TYR A 421 26.00 -9.62 -15.30
C TYR A 421 26.32 -9.48 -13.81
N GLY A 422 25.92 -10.46 -12.98
CA GLY A 422 26.11 -10.42 -11.52
C GLY A 422 27.53 -10.69 -11.05
N GLN A 423 27.82 -10.41 -9.79
CA GLN A 423 29.15 -10.68 -9.20
C GLN A 423 29.39 -12.20 -9.07
N ALA A 424 28.34 -13.00 -8.81
CA ALA A 424 28.35 -14.46 -8.74
C ALA A 424 26.93 -15.05 -8.85
N ASN A 425 26.83 -16.38 -8.98
CA ASN A 425 25.57 -17.13 -8.90
C ASN A 425 25.13 -17.23 -7.42
N THR A 426 24.45 -16.21 -6.88
CA THR A 426 24.22 -16.09 -5.42
C THR A 426 22.76 -16.14 -4.99
N SER A 427 21.80 -16.30 -5.91
CA SER A 427 20.41 -16.58 -5.58
C SER A 427 19.85 -17.71 -6.45
N SER A 428 18.79 -18.36 -5.99
CA SER A 428 18.08 -19.38 -6.77
C SER A 428 16.62 -18.99 -7.01
N ARG A 429 16.20 -18.88 -8.28
CA ARG A 429 14.78 -18.82 -8.64
C ARG A 429 14.26 -20.24 -8.75
N THR A 430 13.43 -20.65 -7.81
CA THR A 430 12.85 -21.99 -7.75
C THR A 430 13.94 -23.09 -7.66
N TYR A 431 13.72 -24.07 -6.79
CA TYR A 431 14.58 -25.22 -6.51
C TYR A 431 15.81 -25.42 -7.43
N GLY A 432 16.99 -25.00 -6.97
CA GLY A 432 18.30 -25.37 -7.55
C GLY A 432 18.80 -24.58 -8.77
N THR A 433 18.02 -23.65 -9.35
CA THR A 433 18.46 -22.84 -10.51
C THR A 433 19.10 -21.52 -10.09
N SER A 434 20.41 -21.37 -10.30
CA SER A 434 21.12 -20.13 -9.99
C SER A 434 20.69 -18.97 -10.90
N VAL A 435 20.46 -17.80 -10.31
CA VAL A 435 20.28 -16.52 -11.01
C VAL A 435 21.62 -15.80 -11.07
N ASN A 436 21.90 -15.18 -12.22
CA ASN A 436 23.08 -14.35 -12.45
C ASN A 436 22.62 -13.03 -13.07
N GLY A 437 22.84 -11.91 -12.38
CA GLY A 437 22.45 -10.60 -12.88
C GLY A 437 22.88 -9.48 -11.92
N PRO A 438 22.80 -8.20 -12.36
CA PRO A 438 23.05 -7.06 -11.48
C PRO A 438 22.25 -7.14 -10.18
N GLU A 439 22.87 -6.66 -9.10
CA GLU A 439 22.29 -6.63 -7.76
C GLU A 439 22.02 -5.18 -7.36
N LEU A 440 20.81 -4.85 -6.93
CA LEU A 440 20.49 -3.58 -6.28
C LEU A 440 20.58 -3.78 -4.76
N ILE A 441 21.51 -3.08 -4.12
CA ILE A 441 21.71 -3.07 -2.67
C ILE A 441 21.12 -1.78 -2.13
N LEU A 442 20.09 -1.91 -1.29
CA LEU A 442 19.42 -0.82 -0.60
C LEU A 442 19.67 -0.91 0.90
N GLU A 443 20.12 0.19 1.50
CA GLU A 443 20.15 0.36 2.95
C GLU A 443 19.59 1.73 3.29
N GLY A 444 18.91 1.81 4.43
CA GLY A 444 18.34 3.05 4.91
C GLY A 444 17.70 2.92 6.27
N SER A 445 16.89 3.91 6.60
CA SER A 445 16.10 3.95 7.82
C SER A 445 14.79 4.68 7.61
N PHE A 446 13.81 4.41 8.46
CA PHE A 446 12.55 5.12 8.50
C PHE A 446 12.08 5.33 9.94
N SER A 447 11.24 6.34 10.12
CA SER A 447 10.36 6.48 11.28
C SER A 447 9.00 6.96 10.80
N ALA A 448 8.00 6.91 11.66
CA ALA A 448 6.68 7.44 11.36
C ALA A 448 6.20 8.28 12.54
N GLU A 449 5.33 9.22 12.22
CA GLU A 449 4.55 9.91 13.24
C GLU A 449 3.47 8.96 13.76
N VAL A 450 3.49 8.70 15.07
CA VAL A 450 2.54 7.83 15.76
C VAL A 450 1.69 8.69 16.67
N CYS A 451 0.38 8.62 16.46
CA CYS A 451 -0.59 9.43 17.19
C CYS A 451 -1.30 8.62 18.27
N ASP A 452 -1.49 9.23 19.43
CA ASP A 452 -2.39 8.72 20.45
C ASP A 452 -3.83 8.92 19.95
N VAL A 453 -4.55 7.81 19.83
CA VAL A 453 -5.96 7.80 19.43
C VAL A 453 -6.81 7.83 20.71
N PRO A 454 -7.44 8.95 21.05
CA PRO A 454 -8.30 9.01 22.23
C PRO A 454 -9.54 8.14 22.00
N ASP A 455 -10.00 7.49 23.07
CA ASP A 455 -11.32 6.86 23.06
C ASP A 455 -12.39 7.95 22.92
N ASP A 456 -13.28 7.78 21.96
CA ASP A 456 -14.39 8.69 21.69
C ASP A 456 -15.65 7.86 21.46
N ALA A 457 -16.45 7.72 22.52
CA ALA A 457 -17.73 7.02 22.47
C ALA A 457 -18.78 7.73 21.60
N GLY A 458 -18.53 8.96 21.14
CA GLY A 458 -19.37 9.68 20.17
C GLY A 458 -18.88 9.57 18.73
N SER A 459 -17.84 8.76 18.47
CA SER A 459 -17.27 8.62 17.14
C SER A 459 -18.25 7.98 16.16
N PRO A 460 -18.40 8.53 14.93
CA PRO A 460 -19.14 7.88 13.86
C PRO A 460 -18.59 6.49 13.47
N LEU A 461 -17.37 6.14 13.91
CA LEU A 461 -16.76 4.83 13.68
C LEU A 461 -17.32 3.72 14.59
N ASP A 462 -18.11 4.04 15.62
CA ASP A 462 -18.73 3.07 16.56
C ASP A 462 -19.84 2.21 15.91
N GLY A 463 -19.92 2.19 14.58
CA GLY A 463 -20.82 1.29 13.84
C GLY A 463 -22.31 1.61 13.99
N GLY A 464 -22.65 2.84 14.40
CA GLY A 464 -24.03 3.29 14.54
C GLY A 464 -24.76 3.35 13.19
N VAL A 465 -25.31 2.21 12.73
CA VAL A 465 -26.33 2.18 11.70
C VAL A 465 -27.58 2.81 12.32
N ALA A 466 -27.85 4.08 12.03
CA ALA A 466 -29.13 4.66 12.40
C ALA A 466 -30.23 3.90 11.64
N GLY A 467 -31.28 3.50 12.38
CA GLY A 467 -32.42 2.82 11.78
C GLY A 467 -33.06 3.66 10.67
N PRO A 468 -33.83 3.05 9.75
CA PRO A 468 -34.45 3.77 8.65
C PRO A 468 -35.33 4.91 9.20
N ILE A 469 -34.99 6.15 8.85
CA ILE A 469 -35.77 7.31 9.24
C ILE A 469 -36.93 7.44 8.24
N GLU A 470 -38.14 7.53 8.74
CA GLU A 470 -39.37 7.70 7.95
C GLU A 470 -39.34 9.03 7.18
N CYS A 471 -39.23 8.95 5.85
CA CYS A 471 -39.02 10.06 4.92
C CYS A 471 -40.26 10.96 4.68
N SER A 472 -41.12 11.20 5.66
CA SER A 472 -42.38 11.90 5.35
C SER A 472 -42.26 13.43 5.19
N SER A 473 -41.10 14.05 5.49
CA SER A 473 -40.96 15.52 5.41
C SER A 473 -39.55 16.11 5.32
N ASP A 474 -38.49 15.33 5.11
CA ASP A 474 -37.13 15.90 5.04
C ASP A 474 -36.83 16.48 3.66
N LEU A 475 -36.35 17.73 3.63
CA LEU A 475 -36.00 18.48 2.43
C LEU A 475 -34.55 19.00 2.49
N ALA A 476 -33.82 18.75 3.57
CA ALA A 476 -32.44 19.16 3.71
C ALA A 476 -31.53 18.17 2.96
N SER A 477 -30.51 18.66 2.27
CA SER A 477 -29.51 17.78 1.64
C SER A 477 -28.35 17.52 2.61
N PRO A 478 -27.73 16.32 2.56
CA PRO A 478 -26.58 15.99 3.40
C PRO A 478 -25.46 17.00 3.24
N ILE A 479 -24.86 17.43 4.33
CA ILE A 479 -23.78 18.41 4.29
C ILE A 479 -22.45 17.68 4.41
N ILE A 480 -21.67 17.74 3.34
CA ILE A 480 -20.41 17.02 3.17
C ILE A 480 -19.26 17.79 3.83
N SER A 481 -18.41 17.07 4.57
CA SER A 481 -17.21 17.61 5.23
C SER A 481 -16.04 16.60 5.20
N SER A 482 -14.84 17.05 5.59
CA SER A 482 -13.64 16.21 5.79
C SER A 482 -13.28 15.30 4.60
N VAL A 483 -13.41 15.80 3.36
CA VAL A 483 -13.12 15.04 2.14
C VAL A 483 -11.60 14.87 1.93
N GLN A 484 -11.12 13.63 1.95
CA GLN A 484 -9.70 13.28 1.77
C GLN A 484 -9.49 12.05 0.86
N VAL A 485 -8.27 11.91 0.35
CA VAL A 485 -7.81 10.76 -0.46
C VAL A 485 -6.66 10.06 0.25
N SER A 486 -6.66 8.73 0.25
CA SER A 486 -5.66 7.86 0.87
C SER A 486 -5.38 6.63 -0.01
N SER A 487 -4.38 5.83 0.39
CA SER A 487 -4.02 4.55 -0.28
C SER A 487 -3.90 4.65 -1.80
N ILE A 488 -3.24 5.70 -2.30
CA ILE A 488 -3.08 5.92 -3.74
C ILE A 488 -2.04 4.94 -4.29
N THR A 489 -2.43 4.15 -5.28
CA THR A 489 -1.55 3.26 -6.05
C THR A 489 -1.35 3.80 -7.47
N SER A 490 -0.70 3.03 -8.33
CA SER A 490 -0.61 3.34 -9.76
C SER A 490 -1.96 3.16 -10.48
N THR A 491 -2.88 2.37 -9.92
CA THR A 491 -4.16 2.00 -10.57
C THR A 491 -5.41 2.18 -9.69
N SER A 492 -5.27 2.65 -8.46
CA SER A 492 -6.40 2.85 -7.53
C SER A 492 -6.15 3.98 -6.54
N ALA A 493 -7.22 4.46 -5.89
CA ALA A 493 -7.18 5.39 -4.77
C ALA A 493 -8.43 5.23 -3.90
N ARG A 494 -8.32 5.46 -2.58
CA ARG A 494 -9.46 5.45 -1.64
C ARG A 494 -9.85 6.88 -1.29
N VAL A 495 -11.15 7.18 -1.29
CA VAL A 495 -11.70 8.50 -0.95
C VAL A 495 -12.62 8.36 0.26
N GLN A 496 -12.46 9.24 1.25
CA GLN A 496 -13.21 9.22 2.51
C GLN A 496 -13.78 10.60 2.83
N TRP A 497 -14.97 10.65 3.44
CA TRP A 497 -15.64 11.89 3.84
C TRP A 497 -16.69 11.66 4.93
N LEU A 498 -17.20 12.75 5.50
CA LEU A 498 -18.26 12.77 6.50
C LEU A 498 -19.51 13.50 5.99
N THR A 499 -20.67 13.10 6.51
CA THR A 499 -21.94 13.84 6.39
C THR A 499 -22.56 14.07 7.76
N ASN A 500 -23.37 15.12 7.90
CA ASN A 500 -24.08 15.42 9.15
C ASN A 500 -25.31 14.51 9.39
N GLU A 501 -25.70 13.71 8.41
CA GLU A 501 -26.85 12.81 8.45
C GLU A 501 -26.61 11.58 7.57
N THR A 502 -27.31 10.48 7.85
CA THR A 502 -27.06 9.21 7.14
C THR A 502 -27.41 9.31 5.67
N SER A 503 -26.47 8.92 4.80
CA SER A 503 -26.63 9.01 3.36
C SER A 503 -25.85 7.92 2.61
N SER A 504 -26.10 7.79 1.31
CA SER A 504 -25.36 6.91 0.40
C SER A 504 -23.94 7.41 0.11
N SER A 505 -23.09 6.55 -0.47
CA SER A 505 -21.69 6.87 -0.79
C SER A 505 -21.36 6.68 -2.27
N GLN A 506 -20.96 7.75 -2.97
CA GLN A 506 -20.48 7.69 -4.36
C GLN A 506 -19.35 8.69 -4.65
N VAL A 507 -18.42 8.35 -5.54
CA VAL A 507 -17.33 9.23 -5.98
C VAL A 507 -17.41 9.47 -7.49
N GLY A 508 -17.33 10.74 -7.90
CA GLY A 508 -17.08 11.15 -9.29
C GLY A 508 -15.59 11.37 -9.53
N TYR A 509 -15.03 10.94 -10.68
CA TYR A 509 -13.61 11.06 -11.00
C TYR A 509 -13.33 11.16 -12.51
N GLY A 510 -12.18 11.72 -12.89
CA GLY A 510 -11.65 11.76 -14.27
C GLY A 510 -10.46 12.71 -14.43
N ILE A 511 -9.70 12.61 -15.53
CA ILE A 511 -8.44 13.36 -15.71
C ILE A 511 -8.67 14.87 -15.93
N ILE A 512 -9.72 15.23 -16.68
CA ILE A 512 -10.06 16.63 -16.96
C ILE A 512 -11.15 17.13 -16.01
N ALA A 513 -12.15 16.29 -15.74
CA ALA A 513 -13.26 16.57 -14.85
C ALA A 513 -13.84 15.26 -14.26
N PRO A 514 -14.61 15.31 -13.16
CA PRO A 514 -15.28 14.15 -12.54
C PRO A 514 -16.43 13.55 -13.39
N SER A 515 -16.13 13.03 -14.59
CA SER A 515 -17.12 12.56 -15.57
C SER A 515 -17.57 11.12 -15.41
N THR A 516 -16.81 10.31 -14.65
CA THR A 516 -17.12 8.90 -14.37
C THR A 516 -17.47 8.76 -12.88
N THR A 517 -18.35 7.82 -12.53
CA THR A 517 -18.72 7.57 -11.13
C THR A 517 -18.44 6.13 -10.72
N THR A 518 -18.13 5.92 -9.44
CA THR A 518 -18.17 4.59 -8.82
C THR A 518 -19.62 4.08 -8.73
N THR A 519 -19.79 2.79 -8.44
CA THR A 519 -21.08 2.27 -7.98
C THR A 519 -21.52 3.02 -6.72
N ASP A 520 -22.82 3.33 -6.61
CA ASP A 520 -23.41 3.96 -5.44
C ASP A 520 -23.60 2.91 -4.33
N ASP A 521 -22.98 3.12 -3.18
CA ASP A 521 -23.22 2.31 -1.99
C ASP A 521 -24.41 2.89 -1.24
N VAL A 522 -25.54 2.18 -1.31
CA VAL A 522 -26.83 2.60 -0.72
C VAL A 522 -26.90 2.39 0.79
N THR A 523 -25.84 1.88 1.41
CA THR A 523 -25.76 1.74 2.87
C THR A 523 -25.74 3.13 3.51
N MET A 524 -26.74 3.41 4.35
CA MET A 524 -26.95 4.72 4.96
C MET A 524 -26.02 4.91 6.17
N VAL A 525 -25.00 5.73 6.00
CA VAL A 525 -23.94 5.99 6.99
C VAL A 525 -23.59 7.48 7.03
N THR A 526 -22.92 7.92 8.10
CA THR A 526 -22.36 9.29 8.20
C THR A 526 -20.85 9.35 7.92
N PHE A 527 -20.16 8.21 8.01
CA PHE A 527 -18.78 8.05 7.57
C PHE A 527 -18.73 7.23 6.28
N HIS A 528 -18.18 7.84 5.23
CA HIS A 528 -18.17 7.28 3.89
C HIS A 528 -16.77 6.89 3.46
N SER A 529 -16.67 5.80 2.69
CA SER A 529 -15.41 5.32 2.11
C SER A 529 -15.68 4.63 0.79
N ALA A 530 -15.05 5.10 -0.29
CA ALA A 530 -15.17 4.48 -1.61
C ALA A 530 -13.81 4.37 -2.31
N THR A 531 -13.59 3.24 -2.98
CA THR A 531 -12.35 2.96 -3.72
C THR A 531 -12.58 3.15 -5.22
N ILE A 532 -11.72 3.94 -5.86
CA ILE A 532 -11.63 4.07 -7.31
C ILE A 532 -10.59 3.08 -7.83
N THR A 533 -10.92 2.29 -8.85
CA THR A 533 -10.03 1.30 -9.47
C THR A 533 -9.90 1.53 -10.97
N GLY A 534 -8.88 0.92 -11.60
CA GLY A 534 -8.65 1.00 -13.05
C GLY A 534 -8.09 2.36 -13.51
N LEU A 535 -7.40 3.07 -12.61
CA LEU A 535 -6.73 4.33 -12.93
C LEU A 535 -5.48 4.11 -13.80
N GLN A 536 -5.11 5.13 -14.55
CA GLN A 536 -3.85 5.14 -15.30
C GLN A 536 -2.70 5.59 -14.40
N PRO A 537 -1.53 4.93 -14.45
CA PRO A 537 -0.35 5.37 -13.69
C PRO A 537 0.12 6.77 -14.07
N TYR A 538 0.69 7.47 -13.08
CA TYR A 538 1.31 8.79 -13.20
C TYR A 538 0.42 9.90 -13.79
N LYS A 539 -0.90 9.85 -13.55
CA LYS A 539 -1.89 10.84 -14.02
C LYS A 539 -2.49 11.63 -12.87
N TYR A 540 -2.76 12.91 -13.13
CA TYR A 540 -3.60 13.73 -12.26
C TYR A 540 -5.07 13.44 -12.55
N TYR A 541 -5.82 13.14 -11.49
CA TYR A 541 -7.26 12.93 -11.51
C TYR A 541 -7.96 14.02 -10.71
N GLN A 542 -9.03 14.57 -11.27
CA GLN A 542 -10.01 15.41 -10.61
C GLN A 542 -11.12 14.53 -10.03
N TYR A 543 -11.59 14.82 -8.82
CA TYR A 543 -12.64 14.05 -8.16
C TYR A 543 -13.59 14.92 -7.30
N ASN A 544 -14.80 14.42 -7.08
CA ASN A 544 -15.77 14.93 -6.10
C ASN A 544 -16.53 13.78 -5.44
N VAL A 545 -17.14 14.01 -4.29
CA VAL A 545 -17.94 13.01 -3.58
C VAL A 545 -19.42 13.40 -3.62
N ARG A 546 -20.29 12.40 -3.57
CA ARG A 546 -21.75 12.54 -3.65
C ARG A 546 -22.40 11.69 -2.57
N SER A 547 -23.39 12.27 -1.92
CA SER A 547 -24.16 11.61 -0.87
C SER A 547 -25.64 11.95 -1.02
N THR A 548 -26.48 10.92 -0.97
CA THR A 548 -27.93 11.05 -1.09
C THR A 548 -28.58 10.45 0.16
N ASP A 549 -29.40 11.23 0.87
CA ASP A 549 -30.12 10.72 2.05
C ASP A 549 -31.20 9.69 1.68
N SER A 550 -31.89 9.15 2.69
CA SER A 550 -33.03 8.25 2.48
C SER A 550 -34.24 8.90 1.79
N CYS A 551 -34.26 10.24 1.69
CA CYS A 551 -35.30 11.03 1.04
C CYS A 551 -35.02 11.45 -0.40
N GLY A 552 -33.83 11.13 -0.90
CA GLY A 552 -33.40 11.52 -2.24
C GLY A 552 -32.84 12.95 -2.32
N ASN A 553 -32.63 13.63 -1.20
CA ASN A 553 -31.90 14.90 -1.19
C ASN A 553 -30.41 14.61 -1.38
N GLN A 554 -29.78 15.24 -2.38
CA GLN A 554 -28.41 14.94 -2.79
C GLN A 554 -27.51 16.16 -2.65
N SER A 555 -26.28 15.91 -2.17
CA SER A 555 -25.19 16.87 -2.17
C SER A 555 -23.98 16.36 -2.96
N ILE A 556 -23.23 17.30 -3.55
CA ILE A 556 -21.98 17.05 -4.28
C ILE A 556 -20.92 18.01 -3.74
N SER A 557 -19.73 17.49 -3.41
CA SER A 557 -18.62 18.33 -2.95
C SER A 557 -18.00 19.19 -4.05
N GLY A 558 -17.21 20.19 -3.66
CA GLY A 558 -16.27 20.83 -4.60
C GLY A 558 -15.26 19.83 -5.20
N THR A 559 -14.71 20.18 -6.36
CA THR A 559 -13.71 19.36 -7.06
C THR A 559 -12.33 19.47 -6.41
N ARG A 560 -11.67 18.34 -6.21
CA ARG A 560 -10.30 18.20 -5.69
C ARG A 560 -9.46 17.38 -6.66
N SER A 561 -8.15 17.29 -6.44
CA SER A 561 -7.27 16.50 -7.31
C SER A 561 -6.25 15.66 -6.55
N PHE A 562 -5.87 14.52 -7.13
CA PHE A 562 -4.77 13.68 -6.68
C PHE A 562 -3.98 13.14 -7.88
N ARG A 563 -2.81 12.55 -7.64
CA ARG A 563 -1.98 11.94 -8.69
C ARG A 563 -1.69 10.49 -8.37
N THR A 564 -1.90 9.59 -9.32
CA THR A 564 -1.50 8.17 -9.19
C THR A 564 0.02 7.99 -9.20
N LEU A 565 0.49 6.90 -8.59
CA LEU A 565 1.89 6.49 -8.65
C LEU A 565 2.26 5.99 -10.06
N ARG A 566 3.56 5.84 -10.33
CA ARG A 566 4.07 5.37 -11.63
C ARG A 566 3.87 3.89 -11.88
#